data_AF-A0A392PRX4-F1
#
_entry.id   AF-A0A392PRX4-F1
#
_cell.length_a   1.000
_cell.length_b   1.000
_cell.length_c   1.000
_cell.angle_alpha   90.00
_cell.angle_beta   90.00
_cell.angle_gamma   90.00
#
_symmetry.space_group_name_H-M   'P 1'
#
loop_
_entity.id
_entity.type
_entity.pdbx_description
1 polymer ?
#
loop_
_entity_poly.entity_id
_entity_poly.type
_entity_poly.pdbx_seq_one_letter_code
_entity_poly.pdbx_strand_id
1 'polypeptide(L)'
;DGLPPCDKDATQDVPLLCDSTRRNCYGPFKEVVNKLNSSSLPVTCIIADGACGFAGRVGKDLGIKELQFWTASACGFVGHLQYDELVKRGILPFK
;
A
#
# COMPACT_ATOMS: atom_id res chain seq x y z
N ASP A 1 1.84 -1.57 15.95
CA ASP A 1 1.69 -0.67 14.78
C ASP A 1 1.72 0.81 15.16
N GLY A 2 1.68 1.17 16.45
CA GLY A 2 1.74 2.57 16.91
C GLY A 2 0.43 3.33 16.71
N LEU A 3 -0.64 2.64 16.35
CA LEU A 3 -1.98 3.22 16.17
C LEU A 3 -2.74 3.23 17.51
N PRO A 4 -3.64 4.21 17.73
CA PRO A 4 -4.50 4.20 18.89
C PRO A 4 -5.49 3.02 18.85
N PRO A 5 -6.04 2.59 20.00
CA PRO A 5 -7.14 1.65 20.01
C PRO A 5 -8.30 2.17 19.16
N CYS A 6 -8.90 1.30 18.35
CA CYS A 6 -10.06 1.63 17.54
C CYS A 6 -11.11 0.52 17.59
N ASP A 7 -12.36 0.89 17.31
CA ASP A 7 -13.43 -0.06 17.05
C ASP A 7 -13.17 -0.75 15.69
N LYS A 8 -13.32 -2.08 15.67
CA LYS A 8 -13.09 -2.89 14.47
C LYS A 8 -14.14 -2.65 13.39
N ASP A 9 -15.35 -2.25 13.78
CA ASP A 9 -16.47 -2.02 12.87
C ASP A 9 -16.62 -0.54 12.46
N ALA A 10 -15.65 0.31 12.83
CA ALA A 10 -15.61 1.72 12.47
C ALA A 10 -14.51 2.02 11.44
N THR A 11 -14.72 3.09 10.67
CA THR A 11 -13.63 3.65 9.84
C THR A 11 -12.55 4.21 10.75
N GLN A 12 -11.33 3.74 10.57
CA GLN A 12 -10.15 4.18 11.33
C GLN A 12 -9.64 5.52 10.81
N ASP A 13 -8.74 6.17 11.56
CA ASP A 13 -8.01 7.34 11.07
C ASP A 13 -7.15 6.94 9.86
N VAL A 14 -7.68 7.23 8.67
CA VAL A 14 -7.08 6.82 7.39
C VAL A 14 -5.67 7.39 7.23
N PRO A 15 -5.40 8.69 7.46
CA PRO A 15 -4.04 9.23 7.43
C PRO A 15 -3.06 8.48 8.35
N LEU A 16 -3.42 8.21 9.60
CA LEU A 16 -2.56 7.47 10.53
C LEU A 16 -2.34 6.03 10.07
N LEU A 17 -3.39 5.36 9.57
CA LEU A 17 -3.31 4.01 9.04
C LEU A 17 -2.38 3.94 7.81
N CYS A 18 -2.49 4.90 6.89
CA CYS A 18 -1.60 5.00 5.73
C CYS A 18 -0.14 5.21 6.15
N ASP A 19 0.15 6.08 7.11
CA ASP A 19 1.52 6.28 7.61
C ASP A 19 2.06 5.04 8.33
N SER A 20 1.24 4.41 9.19
CA SER A 20 1.64 3.22 9.91
C SER A 20 1.93 2.04 8.98
N THR A 21 1.05 1.77 8.02
CA THR A 21 1.25 0.67 7.06
C THR A 21 2.48 0.91 6.19
N ARG A 22 2.70 2.14 5.73
CA ARG A 22 3.91 2.53 4.98
C ARG A 22 5.20 2.25 5.74
N ARG A 23 5.23 2.48 7.05
CA ARG A 23 6.42 2.29 7.90
C ARG A 23 6.61 0.87 8.38
N ASN A 24 5.51 0.18 8.70
CA ASN A 24 5.56 -1.03 9.52
C ASN A 24 5.26 -2.32 8.73
N CYS A 25 4.57 -2.27 7.59
CA CYS A 25 4.11 -3.50 6.92
C CYS A 25 5.16 -4.16 6.02
N TYR A 26 6.22 -3.45 5.58
CA TYR A 26 7.25 -4.02 4.70
C TYR A 26 7.92 -5.27 5.31
N GLY A 27 8.41 -5.16 6.55
CA GLY A 27 9.14 -6.24 7.22
C GLY A 27 8.29 -7.50 7.43
N PRO A 28 7.14 -7.39 8.11
CA PRO A 28 6.22 -8.51 8.31
C PRO A 28 5.74 -9.13 6.99
N PHE A 29 5.41 -8.31 5.99
CA PHE A 29 4.97 -8.82 4.69
C PHE A 29 6.09 -9.61 3.99
N LYS A 30 7.32 -9.10 3.98
CA LYS A 30 8.49 -9.80 3.43
C LYS A 30 8.74 -11.14 4.14
N GLU A 31 8.58 -11.18 5.46
CA GLU A 31 8.72 -12.41 6.25
C GLU A 31 7.67 -13.45 5.83
N VAL A 32 6.41 -13.05 5.65
CA VAL A 32 5.35 -13.94 5.15
C VAL A 32 5.68 -14.48 3.76
N VAL A 33 6.10 -13.62 2.82
CA VAL A 33 6.47 -14.05 1.47
C VAL A 33 7.64 -15.03 1.50
N ASN A 34 8.66 -14.79 2.32
CA ASN A 34 9.79 -15.71 2.48
C ASN A 34 9.37 -17.05 3.08
N LYS A 35 8.48 -17.05 4.08
CA LYS A 35 7.93 -18.29 4.66
C LYS A 35 7.18 -19.11 3.61
N LEU A 36 6.38 -18.44 2.76
CA LEU A 36 5.68 -19.10 1.65
C LEU A 36 6.65 -19.64 0.60
N ASN A 37 7.72 -18.91 0.29
CA ASN A 37 8.77 -19.35 -0.64
C ASN A 37 9.57 -20.56 -0.15
N SER A 38 9.63 -20.79 1.16
CA SER A 38 10.25 -21.99 1.75
C SER A 38 9.36 -23.25 1.67
N SER A 39 8.12 -23.12 1.19
CA SER A 39 7.22 -24.25 0.95
C SER A 39 7.48 -24.90 -0.42
N SER A 40 6.76 -25.98 -0.73
CA SER A 40 6.86 -26.65 -2.04
C SER A 40 6.31 -25.82 -3.21
N LEU A 41 5.56 -24.75 -2.93
CA LEU A 41 4.91 -23.89 -3.91
C LEU A 41 5.34 -22.43 -3.68
N PRO A 42 6.47 -21.98 -4.25
CA PRO A 42 6.94 -20.62 -4.06
C PRO A 42 6.01 -19.59 -4.69
N VAL A 43 6.01 -18.38 -4.13
CA VAL A 43 5.22 -17.25 -4.62
C VAL A 43 5.81 -16.78 -5.95
N THR A 44 5.01 -16.85 -7.02
CA THR A 44 5.40 -16.41 -8.36
C THR A 44 4.84 -15.03 -8.73
N CYS A 45 3.80 -14.58 -8.03
CA CYS A 45 3.15 -13.30 -8.28
C CYS A 45 2.51 -12.75 -6.99
N ILE A 46 2.61 -11.44 -6.79
CA ILE A 46 1.92 -10.69 -5.74
C ILE A 46 0.89 -9.80 -6.41
N ILE A 47 -0.36 -9.86 -5.95
CA ILE A 47 -1.41 -8.92 -6.34
C ILE A 47 -1.77 -8.14 -5.08
N ALA A 48 -1.52 -6.83 -5.07
CA ALA A 48 -1.71 -5.98 -3.89
C ALA A 48 -2.58 -4.78 -4.23
N ASP A 49 -3.29 -4.23 -3.24
CA ASP A 49 -3.99 -2.96 -3.40
C ASP A 49 -2.99 -1.84 -3.72
N GLY A 50 -3.37 -0.89 -4.58
CA GLY A 50 -2.53 0.24 -4.98
C GLY A 50 -2.10 1.16 -3.82
N ALA A 51 -2.85 1.19 -2.71
CA ALA A 51 -2.45 1.88 -1.48
C ALA A 51 -1.36 1.12 -0.70
N CYS A 52 -1.19 -0.19 -0.94
CA CYS A 52 -0.23 -1.05 -0.26
C CYS A 52 1.16 -1.01 -0.92
N GLY A 53 1.75 0.17 -1.11
CA GLY A 53 3.04 0.35 -1.79
C GLY A 53 4.21 -0.45 -1.20
N PHE A 54 4.13 -0.87 0.06
CA PHE A 54 5.12 -1.77 0.68
C PHE A 54 5.20 -3.15 -0.01
N ALA A 55 4.09 -3.65 -0.56
CA ALA A 55 4.03 -4.95 -1.25
C ALA A 55 4.79 -4.90 -2.58
N GLY A 56 4.62 -3.81 -3.35
CA GLY A 56 5.41 -3.54 -4.56
C GLY A 56 6.92 -3.51 -4.28
N ARG A 57 7.32 -2.89 -3.17
CA ARG A 57 8.72 -2.90 -2.73
C ARG A 57 9.23 -4.31 -2.41
N VAL A 58 8.44 -5.13 -1.71
CA VAL A 58 8.81 -6.53 -1.42
C VAL A 58 8.91 -7.36 -2.69
N GLY A 59 7.95 -7.23 -3.62
CA GLY A 59 7.99 -7.90 -4.91
C GLY A 59 9.27 -7.57 -5.68
N LYS A 60 9.61 -6.28 -5.77
CA LYS A 60 10.86 -5.80 -6.38
C LYS A 60 12.10 -6.39 -5.69
N ASP A 61 12.18 -6.32 -4.37
CA ASP A 61 13.35 -6.77 -3.60
C ASP A 61 13.56 -8.30 -3.66
N LEU A 62 12.48 -9.07 -3.86
CA LEU A 62 12.53 -10.53 -3.98
C LEU A 62 12.53 -11.03 -5.43
N GLY A 63 12.48 -10.14 -6.42
CA GLY A 63 12.41 -10.51 -7.84
C GLY A 63 11.10 -11.21 -8.23
N ILE A 64 10.02 -10.96 -7.50
CA ILE A 64 8.69 -11.54 -7.73
C ILE A 64 7.85 -10.55 -8.54
N LYS A 65 7.11 -11.05 -9.53
CA LYS A 65 6.16 -10.24 -10.29
C LYS A 65 5.13 -9.62 -9.34
N GLU A 66 4.92 -8.32 -9.43
CA GLU A 66 3.93 -7.61 -8.63
C GLU A 66 2.94 -6.86 -9.53
N LEU A 67 1.67 -6.90 -9.15
CA LEU A 67 0.56 -6.26 -9.83
C LEU A 67 -0.26 -5.46 -8.82
N GLN A 68 -0.43 -4.18 -9.09
CA GLN A 68 -1.24 -3.30 -8.26
C GLN A 68 -2.70 -3.31 -8.73
N PHE A 69 -3.62 -3.54 -7.79
CA PHE A 69 -5.05 -3.47 -7.98
C PHE A 69 -5.57 -2.16 -7.38
N TRP A 70 -6.14 -1.30 -8.23
CA TRP A 70 -6.73 -0.06 -7.78
C TRP A 70 -8.22 -0.26 -7.48
N THR A 71 -8.60 -0.16 -6.22
CA THR A 71 -9.96 -0.45 -5.74
C THR A 71 -10.96 0.68 -6.00
N ALA A 72 -10.48 1.91 -6.22
CA ALA A 72 -11.35 3.04 -6.54
C ALA A 72 -11.63 3.17 -8.06
N SER A 73 -12.44 4.15 -8.45
CA SER A 73 -12.79 4.39 -9.85
C SER A 73 -11.58 4.84 -10.68
N ALA A 74 -11.65 4.64 -12.00
CA ALA A 74 -10.63 5.10 -12.94
C ALA A 74 -10.41 6.62 -12.87
N CYS A 75 -11.48 7.42 -12.70
CA CYS A 75 -11.34 8.86 -12.51
C CYS A 75 -10.66 9.20 -11.17
N GLY A 76 -10.94 8.43 -10.11
CA GLY A 76 -10.23 8.56 -8.83
C GLY A 76 -8.75 8.26 -8.97
N PHE A 77 -8.38 7.22 -9.73
CA PHE A 77 -6.97 6.90 -10.02
C PHE A 77 -6.25 8.04 -10.73
N VAL A 78 -6.85 8.59 -11.80
CA VAL A 78 -6.29 9.73 -12.51
C VAL A 78 -6.12 10.93 -11.56
N GLY A 79 -7.08 11.16 -10.66
CA GLY A 79 -6.97 12.19 -9.63
C GLY A 79 -5.72 12.02 -8.74
N HIS A 80 -5.41 10.79 -8.32
CA HIS A 80 -4.20 10.49 -7.55
C HIS A 80 -2.92 10.75 -8.35
N LEU A 81 -2.89 10.38 -9.64
CA LEU A 81 -1.74 10.64 -10.51
C LEU A 81 -1.48 12.13 -10.74
N GLN A 82 -2.51 12.98 -10.64
CA GLN A 82 -2.39 14.43 -10.80
C GLN A 82 -2.09 15.16 -9.49
N TYR A 83 -1.97 14.46 -8.36
CA TYR A 83 -1.79 15.08 -7.05
C TYR A 83 -0.60 16.08 -7.02
N ASP A 84 0.57 15.65 -7.51
CA ASP A 84 1.77 16.50 -7.54
C ASP A 84 1.56 17.77 -8.38
N GLU A 85 0.78 17.68 -9.46
CA GLU A 85 0.48 18.84 -10.31
C GLU A 85 -0.47 19.82 -9.62
N LEU A 86 -1.46 19.31 -8.87
CA LEU A 86 -2.35 20.14 -8.07
C LEU A 86 -1.58 20.90 -6.99
N VAL A 87 -0.57 20.27 -6.37
CA VAL A 87 0.34 20.93 -5.42
C VAL A 87 1.19 21.99 -6.14
N LYS A 88 1.82 21.65 -7.27
CA LYS A 88 2.64 22.59 -8.06
C LYS A 88 1.88 23.84 -8.50
N ARG A 89 0.60 23.70 -8.82
CA ARG A 89 -0.28 24.81 -9.21
C ARG A 89 -0.83 25.61 -8.02
N GLY A 90 -0.50 25.23 -6.78
CA GLY A 90 -0.99 25.88 -5.58
C GLY A 90 -2.50 25.69 -5.34
N ILE A 91 -3.09 24.64 -5.92
CA ILE A 91 -4.50 24.28 -5.68
C ILE A 91 -4.65 23.58 -4.32
N LEU A 92 -3.62 22.81 -3.94
CA LEU A 92 -3.53 22.12 -2.65
C LEU A 92 -2.41 22.72 -1.78
N PRO A 93 -2.55 22.69 -0.42
CA PRO A 93 -3.76 22.29 0.31
C PRO A 93 -4.89 23.32 0.14
N PHE A 94 -6.14 22.87 0.26
CA PHE A 94 -7.28 23.77 0.28
C PHE A 94 -7.23 24.69 1.52
N LYS A 95 -7.75 25.91 1.38
CA LYS A 95 -7.99 26.81 2.52
C LYS A 95 -9.17 26.34 3.36
#